data_AF-A0A3C0U8H9-F1
#
_entry.id   AF-A0A3C0U8H9-F1
#
_cell.length_a   1.000
_cell.length_b   1.000
_cell.length_c   1.000
_cell.angle_alpha   90.00
_cell.angle_beta   90.00
_cell.angle_gamma   90.00
#
_symmetry.space_group_name_H-M   'P 1'
#
loop_
_entity.id
_entity.type
_entity.pdbx_description
1 polymer ?
#
loop_
_entity_poly.entity_id
_entity_poly.type
_entity_poly.pdbx_seq_one_letter_code
_entity_poly.pdbx_strand_id
1 'polypeptide(L)'
;RCCSVRFTRKTDDGFITDDEAPSHTSSNHARVIWLVDDADELLSPFNTSEEAARLTEALADPGITVMLAVEKASSTVLERCPTRIVFPTGERANDLMTGVPGTLLDGFSARDYTTVGRGVFVRQAQAFPVQCARFEGFSRP
;
A
#
# COMPACT_ATOMS: atom_id res chain seq x y z
N ARG A 1 19.21 1.20 12.88
CA ARG A 1 19.36 1.49 11.44
C ARG A 1 18.56 2.75 11.19
N CYS A 2 19.19 3.81 10.66
CA CYS A 2 18.46 5.04 10.31
C CYS A 2 17.50 4.73 9.15
N CYS A 3 16.27 5.21 9.21
CA CYS A 3 15.25 5.02 8.19
C CYS A 3 14.54 6.36 8.01
N SER A 4 14.41 6.82 6.77
CA SER A 4 13.62 8.01 6.46
C SER A 4 12.26 7.57 5.95
N VAL A 5 11.21 8.18 6.48
CA VAL A 5 9.83 7.96 6.02
C VAL A 5 9.44 9.14 5.15
N ARG A 6 8.92 8.85 3.97
CA ARG A 6 8.35 9.80 3.03
C ARG A 6 6.85 9.52 2.92
N PHE A 7 6.04 10.56 2.92
CA PHE A 7 4.60 10.43 2.78
C PHE A 7 4.10 11.27 1.61
N THR A 8 3.42 10.65 0.65
CA THR A 8 2.73 11.35 -0.44
C THR A 8 1.23 11.20 -0.26
N ARG A 9 0.49 12.29 -0.38
CA ARG A 9 -0.98 12.31 -0.37
C ARG A 9 -1.54 13.12 -1.52
N LYS A 10 -2.73 12.75 -1.95
CA LYS A 10 -3.52 13.54 -2.89
C LYS A 10 -4.17 14.72 -2.15
N THR A 11 -4.19 15.86 -2.82
CA THR A 11 -4.88 17.10 -2.41
C THR A 11 -5.66 17.65 -3.60
N ASP A 12 -6.45 18.69 -3.37
CA ASP A 12 -7.22 19.35 -4.45
C ASP A 12 -6.31 19.94 -5.54
N ASP A 13 -5.08 20.35 -5.17
CA ASP A 13 -4.09 20.95 -6.07
C ASP A 13 -3.11 19.93 -6.68
N GLY A 14 -3.31 18.63 -6.44
CA GLY A 14 -2.43 17.55 -6.90
C GLY A 14 -1.76 16.80 -5.74
N PHE A 15 -0.61 16.17 -6.01
CA PHE A 15 0.09 15.34 -5.02
C PHE A 15 1.13 16.14 -4.24
N ILE A 16 1.11 16.02 -2.91
CA ILE A 16 2.09 16.64 -2.02
C ILE A 16 2.90 15.53 -1.35
N THR A 17 4.22 15.72 -1.27
CA THR A 17 5.15 14.79 -0.63
C THR A 17 5.86 15.45 0.54
N ASP A 18 5.64 14.90 1.74
CA ASP A 18 6.30 15.28 2.98
C ASP A 18 7.51 14.34 3.19
N ASP A 19 8.73 14.89 3.15
CA ASP A 19 9.95 14.19 3.54
C ASP A 19 10.15 14.38 5.05
N GLU A 20 9.94 13.36 5.88
CA GLU A 20 10.45 13.43 7.26
C GLU A 20 11.98 13.37 7.20
N ALA A 21 12.62 14.51 7.49
CA ALA A 21 14.07 14.59 7.58
C ALA A 21 14.58 13.53 8.56
N PRO A 22 15.63 12.76 8.23
CA PRO A 22 16.13 11.73 9.11
C PRO A 22 16.56 12.34 10.44
N SER A 23 15.88 11.95 11.53
CA SER A 23 16.38 12.22 12.88
C SER A 23 17.67 11.42 13.05
N HIS A 24 18.79 12.16 13.06
CA HIS A 24 20.16 11.68 13.21
C HIS A 24 20.75 10.98 11.97
N THR A 25 21.54 11.76 11.23
CA THR A 25 22.43 11.33 10.17
C THR A 25 23.56 10.46 10.73
N SER A 26 23.51 9.16 10.44
CA SER A 26 24.69 8.28 10.50
C SER A 26 24.52 7.02 9.64
N SER A 27 25.38 6.93 8.62
CA SER A 27 25.83 5.77 7.86
C SER A 27 24.95 5.22 6.71
N ASN A 28 25.59 5.17 5.52
CA ASN A 28 25.49 4.35 4.29
C ASN A 28 24.43 3.23 4.08
N HIS A 29 23.41 3.08 4.93
CA HIS A 29 22.37 2.05 4.83
C HIS A 29 21.00 2.60 5.25
N ALA A 30 20.73 3.89 5.03
CA ALA A 30 19.42 4.46 5.30
C ALA A 30 18.41 3.92 4.27
N ARG A 31 17.51 3.04 4.73
CA ARG A 31 16.39 2.59 3.88
C ARG A 31 15.32 3.67 3.88
N VAL A 32 14.78 3.97 2.71
CA VAL A 32 13.63 4.87 2.57
C VAL A 32 12.36 4.03 2.61
N ILE A 33 11.40 4.40 3.43
CA ILE A 33 10.02 3.91 3.34
C ILE A 33 9.20 5.03 2.73
N TRP A 34 8.57 4.77 1.58
CA TRP A 34 7.71 5.74 0.92
C TRP A 34 6.26 5.26 0.97
N LEU A 35 5.45 5.94 1.76
CA LEU A 35 4.01 5.74 1.84
C LEU A 35 3.34 6.66 0.82
N VAL A 36 2.53 6.09 -0.08
CA VAL A 36 1.78 6.85 -1.09
C VAL A 36 0.30 6.54 -0.90
N ASP A 37 -0.44 7.54 -0.46
CA ASP A 37 -1.88 7.50 -0.26
C ASP A 37 -2.61 7.88 -1.55
N ASP A 38 -3.79 7.29 -1.80
CA ASP A 38 -4.61 7.49 -3.01
C ASP A 38 -3.81 7.38 -4.33
N ALA A 39 -3.03 6.29 -4.47
CA ALA A 39 -2.04 6.15 -5.54
C ALA A 39 -2.63 5.81 -6.92
N ASP A 40 -3.93 5.57 -7.06
CA ASP A 40 -4.60 5.15 -8.29
C ASP A 40 -4.25 6.02 -9.51
N GLU A 41 -4.22 7.34 -9.33
CA GLU A 41 -3.91 8.29 -10.40
C GLU A 41 -2.43 8.26 -10.80
N LEU A 42 -1.52 8.14 -9.83
CA LEU A 42 -0.07 8.06 -10.08
C LEU A 42 0.32 6.74 -10.76
N LEU A 43 -0.45 5.68 -10.52
CA LEU A 43 -0.24 4.36 -11.11
C LEU A 43 -0.88 4.20 -12.48
N SER A 44 -1.63 5.20 -12.96
CA SER A 44 -2.23 5.18 -14.28
C SER A 44 -1.14 5.16 -15.36
N PRO A 45 -1.20 4.25 -16.36
CA PRO A 45 -0.22 4.19 -17.44
C PRO A 45 -0.22 5.41 -18.35
N PHE A 46 -1.25 6.26 -18.27
CA PHE A 46 -1.39 7.49 -19.04
C PHE A 46 -0.96 8.74 -18.26
N ASN A 47 -0.59 8.60 -16.98
CA ASN A 47 -0.13 9.72 -16.20
C ASN A 47 1.31 10.09 -16.58
N THR A 48 1.51 11.33 -17.03
CA THR A 48 2.82 11.86 -17.45
C THR A 48 3.38 12.89 -16.47
N SER A 49 2.81 13.01 -15.27
CA SER A 49 3.31 13.89 -14.22
C SER A 49 4.69 13.46 -13.72
N GLU A 50 5.43 14.41 -13.14
CA GLU A 50 6.74 14.13 -12.56
C GLU A 50 6.62 13.17 -11.36
N GLU A 51 5.53 13.28 -10.60
CA GLU A 51 5.22 12.44 -9.46
C GLU A 51 5.02 10.97 -9.87
N ALA A 52 4.31 10.72 -10.98
CA ALA A 52 4.13 9.37 -11.53
C ALA A 52 5.46 8.76 -12.01
N ALA A 53 6.32 9.58 -12.64
CA ALA A 53 7.66 9.16 -13.04
C ALA A 53 8.52 8.79 -11.82
N ARG A 54 8.56 9.64 -10.79
CA ARG A 54 9.28 9.39 -9.53
C ARG A 54 8.79 8.13 -8.82
N LEU A 55 7.48 7.90 -8.80
CA LEU A 55 6.91 6.68 -8.21
C LEU A 55 7.37 5.43 -8.98
N THR A 56 7.39 5.50 -10.31
CA THR A 56 7.87 4.41 -11.17
C THR A 56 9.34 4.07 -10.91
N GLU A 57 10.19 5.10 -10.79
CA GLU A 57 11.61 4.93 -10.44
C GLU A 57 11.79 4.30 -9.05
N ALA A 58 11.04 4.77 -8.04
CA ALA A 58 11.13 4.23 -6.69
C ALA A 58 10.65 2.78 -6.58
N LEU A 59 9.64 2.38 -7.35
CA LEU A 59 9.19 0.98 -7.42
C LEU A 59 10.26 0.04 -8.03
N ALA A 60 11.21 0.58 -8.79
CA ALA A 60 12.33 -0.17 -9.36
C ALA A 60 13.60 -0.15 -8.48
N ASP A 61 13.65 0.71 -7.46
CA ASP A 61 14.82 0.87 -6.58
C ASP A 61 14.73 -0.05 -5.33
N PRO A 62 15.60 -1.05 -5.17
CA PRO A 62 15.59 -1.93 -4.00
C PRO A 62 15.99 -1.22 -2.68
N GLY A 63 16.52 -0.01 -2.74
CA GLY A 63 16.80 0.86 -1.58
C GLY A 63 15.56 1.52 -1.00
N ILE A 64 14.44 1.54 -1.74
CA ILE A 64 13.18 2.16 -1.36
C ILE A 64 12.11 1.09 -1.18
N THR A 65 11.48 1.07 0.00
CA THR A 65 10.27 0.28 0.23
C THR A 65 9.06 1.17 0.00
N VAL A 66 8.34 0.96 -1.11
CA VAL A 66 7.12 1.70 -1.42
C VAL A 66 5.91 0.95 -0.86
N MET A 67 5.05 1.65 -0.14
CA MET A 67 3.73 1.16 0.32
C MET A 67 2.66 2.04 -0.32
N LEU A 68 1.78 1.42 -1.09
CA LEU A 68 0.73 2.09 -1.85
C LEU A 68 -0.62 1.82 -1.19
N ALA A 69 -1.43 2.85 -0.97
CA ALA A 69 -2.87 2.71 -0.79
C ALA A 69 -3.56 2.97 -2.12
N VAL A 70 -4.43 2.04 -2.53
CA VAL A 70 -5.19 2.12 -3.78
C VAL A 70 -6.64 1.72 -3.53
N GLU A 71 -7.57 2.38 -4.21
CA GLU A 71 -8.98 2.02 -4.20
C GLU A 71 -9.26 0.91 -5.21
N LYS A 72 -8.64 0.99 -6.40
CA LYS A 72 -8.85 0.06 -7.51
C LYS A 72 -7.54 -0.62 -7.88
N ALA A 73 -7.43 -1.89 -7.49
CA ALA A 73 -6.29 -2.70 -7.89
C ALA A 73 -6.36 -3.04 -9.40
N SER A 74 -5.46 -2.45 -10.18
CA SER A 74 -5.24 -2.86 -11.57
C SER A 74 -4.29 -4.06 -11.64
N SER A 75 -4.35 -4.85 -12.72
CA SER A 75 -3.44 -5.98 -12.92
C SER A 75 -1.96 -5.56 -12.86
N THR A 76 -1.61 -4.41 -13.42
CA THR A 76 -0.25 -3.86 -13.40
C THR A 76 0.24 -3.58 -11.98
N VAL A 77 -0.62 -3.09 -11.10
CA VAL A 77 -0.27 -2.86 -9.68
C VAL A 77 -0.11 -4.20 -8.95
N LEU A 78 -1.00 -5.15 -9.22
CA LEU A 78 -0.98 -6.48 -8.60
C LEU A 78 0.27 -7.30 -8.97
N GLU A 79 0.83 -7.12 -10.17
CA GLU A 79 2.10 -7.73 -10.60
C GLU A 79 3.32 -7.16 -9.88
N ARG A 80 3.29 -5.86 -9.55
CA ARG A 80 4.41 -5.15 -8.90
C ARG A 80 4.38 -5.22 -7.38
N CYS A 81 3.22 -5.53 -6.79
CA CYS A 81 3.01 -5.56 -5.34
C CYS A 81 2.75 -7.01 -4.85
N PRO A 82 3.82 -7.81 -4.63
CA PRO A 82 3.68 -9.22 -4.26
C PRO A 82 3.22 -9.43 -2.81
N THR A 83 3.25 -8.38 -1.98
CA THR A 83 2.72 -8.36 -0.62
C THR A 83 1.63 -7.28 -0.56
N ARG A 84 0.43 -7.64 -0.10
CA ARG A 84 -0.71 -6.73 -0.07
C ARG A 84 -1.64 -7.05 1.10
N ILE A 85 -2.30 -6.01 1.59
CA ILE A 85 -3.47 -6.14 2.46
C ILE A 85 -4.67 -5.76 1.59
N VAL A 86 -5.54 -6.73 1.35
CA VAL A 86 -6.78 -6.53 0.60
C VAL A 86 -7.90 -6.34 1.62
N PHE A 87 -8.75 -5.34 1.43
CA PHE A 87 -10.02 -5.21 2.13
C PHE A 87 -11.12 -5.74 1.19
N PRO A 88 -11.65 -6.96 1.41
CA PRO A 88 -12.59 -7.57 0.47
C PRO A 88 -13.87 -6.75 0.33
N THR A 89 -14.33 -6.65 -0.90
CA THR A 89 -15.50 -5.84 -1.30
C THR A 89 -16.81 -6.60 -1.17
N GLY A 90 -16.75 -7.94 -1.11
CA GLY A 90 -17.93 -8.81 -1.19
C GLY A 90 -18.35 -9.12 -2.63
N GLU A 91 -17.74 -8.47 -3.62
CA GLU A 91 -17.88 -8.83 -5.03
C GLU A 91 -16.83 -9.88 -5.35
N ARG A 92 -17.28 -11.14 -5.49
CA ARG A 92 -16.38 -12.29 -5.55
C ARG A 92 -15.38 -12.22 -6.71
N ALA A 93 -15.76 -11.68 -7.87
CA ALA A 93 -14.85 -11.60 -9.00
C ALA A 93 -13.69 -10.63 -8.72
N ASN A 94 -13.98 -9.45 -8.18
CA ASN A 94 -12.97 -8.48 -7.75
C ASN A 94 -12.07 -9.05 -6.65
N ASP A 95 -12.64 -9.67 -5.61
CA ASP A 95 -11.85 -10.18 -4.50
C ASP A 95 -10.89 -11.31 -4.95
N LEU A 96 -11.34 -12.20 -5.84
CA LEU A 96 -10.48 -13.20 -6.47
C LEU A 96 -9.37 -12.56 -7.32
N MET A 97 -9.68 -11.51 -8.09
CA MET A 97 -8.73 -10.79 -8.93
C MET A 97 -7.58 -10.19 -8.10
N THR A 98 -7.87 -9.69 -6.89
CA THR A 98 -6.85 -9.16 -5.97
C THR A 98 -5.96 -10.25 -5.33
N GLY A 99 -6.25 -11.52 -5.61
CA GLY A 99 -5.48 -12.67 -5.13
C GLY A 99 -5.98 -13.26 -3.81
N VAL A 100 -7.19 -12.91 -3.35
CA VAL A 100 -7.81 -13.59 -2.21
C VAL A 100 -8.28 -14.98 -2.65
N PRO A 101 -7.89 -16.08 -1.97
CA PRO A 101 -8.35 -17.42 -2.34
C PRO A 101 -9.86 -17.58 -2.14
N GLY A 102 -10.52 -18.25 -3.10
CA GLY A 102 -11.96 -18.53 -3.01
C GLY A 102 -12.36 -19.29 -1.75
N THR A 103 -11.52 -20.22 -1.29
CA THR A 103 -11.74 -20.97 -0.04
C THR A 103 -11.76 -20.10 1.21
N LEU A 104 -11.05 -18.96 1.18
CA LEU A 104 -11.05 -17.99 2.26
C LEU A 104 -12.33 -17.14 2.18
N LEU A 105 -12.74 -16.73 0.98
CA LEU A 105 -14.01 -16.02 0.74
C LEU A 105 -15.23 -16.86 1.13
N ASP A 106 -15.19 -18.18 0.93
CA ASP A 106 -16.26 -19.10 1.32
C ASP A 106 -16.47 -19.14 2.85
N GLY A 107 -15.44 -18.79 3.62
CA GLY A 107 -15.50 -18.68 5.07
C GLY A 107 -15.95 -17.30 5.58
N PHE A 108 -16.11 -16.31 4.71
CA PHE A 108 -16.49 -14.96 5.10
C PHE A 108 -18.01 -14.84 5.27
N SER A 109 -18.41 -14.25 6.39
CA SER A 109 -19.79 -13.84 6.67
C SER A 109 -20.04 -12.40 6.22
N ALA A 110 -21.31 -11.98 6.17
CA ALA A 110 -21.69 -10.59 5.90
C ALA A 110 -21.02 -9.57 6.86
N ARG A 111 -20.71 -9.99 8.09
CA ARG A 111 -20.01 -9.16 9.07
C ARG A 111 -18.56 -8.92 8.68
N ASP A 112 -17.94 -9.86 7.96
CA ASP A 112 -16.53 -9.74 7.62
C ASP A 112 -16.27 -8.60 6.64
N TYR A 113 -17.20 -8.35 5.72
CA TYR A 113 -17.15 -7.26 4.74
C TYR A 113 -17.49 -5.87 5.33
N THR A 114 -18.12 -5.82 6.51
CA THR A 114 -18.56 -4.56 7.15
C THR A 114 -17.71 -4.18 8.36
N THR A 115 -16.82 -5.06 8.80
CA THR A 115 -15.94 -4.80 9.94
C THR A 115 -14.74 -3.97 9.48
N VAL A 116 -14.64 -2.71 9.94
CA VAL A 116 -13.51 -1.82 9.63
C VAL A 116 -12.18 -2.48 9.98
N GLY A 117 -11.21 -2.38 9.07
CA GLY A 117 -9.88 -2.97 9.22
C GLY A 117 -9.82 -4.48 9.03
N ARG A 118 -10.94 -5.16 8.77
CA ARG A 118 -10.92 -6.58 8.39
C ARG A 118 -10.44 -6.73 6.96
N GLY A 119 -9.39 -7.51 6.78
CA GLY A 119 -8.79 -7.73 5.48
C GLY A 119 -8.20 -9.11 5.32
N VAL A 120 -7.48 -9.29 4.22
CA VAL A 120 -6.71 -10.48 3.89
C VAL A 120 -5.31 -10.03 3.58
N PHE A 121 -4.33 -10.55 4.32
CA PHE A 121 -2.93 -10.40 3.96
C PHE A 121 -2.59 -11.45 2.92
N VAL A 122 -2.10 -11.00 1.76
CA VAL A 122 -1.68 -11.86 0.66
C VAL A 122 -0.20 -11.65 0.42
N ARG A 123 0.57 -12.73 0.41
CA ARG A 123 2.00 -12.73 0.11
C ARG A 123 2.38 -14.00 -0.61
N GLN A 124 2.85 -13.86 -1.86
CA GLN A 124 3.21 -14.99 -2.72
C GLN A 124 2.05 -16.01 -2.81
N ALA A 125 2.27 -17.25 -2.37
CA ALA A 125 1.28 -18.33 -2.39
C ALA A 125 0.47 -18.45 -1.09
N GLN A 126 0.56 -17.46 -0.19
CA GLN A 126 -0.13 -17.47 1.10
C GLN A 126 -1.13 -16.34 1.20
N ALA A 127 -2.28 -16.65 1.79
CA ALA A 127 -3.25 -15.65 2.20
C ALA A 127 -3.89 -16.05 3.53
N PHE A 128 -4.10 -15.07 4.40
CA PHE A 128 -4.75 -15.29 5.70
C PHE A 128 -5.56 -14.07 6.14
N PRO A 129 -6.68 -14.27 6.86
CA PRO A 129 -7.46 -13.16 7.40
C PRO A 129 -6.62 -12.33 8.37
N VAL A 130 -6.79 -11.01 8.33
CA VAL A 130 -6.15 -10.07 9.24
C VAL A 130 -7.16 -9.06 9.77
N GLN A 131 -6.86 -8.52 10.94
CA GLN A 131 -7.59 -7.40 11.54
C GLN A 131 -6.60 -6.27 11.80
N CYS A 132 -6.64 -5.23 10.96
CA CYS A 132 -5.87 -4.03 11.18
C CYS A 132 -6.38 -3.32 12.43
N ALA A 133 -5.46 -3.07 13.36
CA ALA A 133 -5.73 -2.22 14.51
C ALA A 133 -5.69 -0.76 14.08
N ARG A 134 -6.51 0.07 14.74
CA ARG A 134 -6.40 1.52 14.59
C ARG A 134 -5.05 1.94 15.17
N PHE A 135 -4.27 2.68 14.38
CA PHE A 135 -3.06 3.31 14.88
C PHE A 135 -3.46 4.54 15.71
N GLU A 136 -3.11 4.55 16.99
CA GLU A 136 -3.41 5.66 17.92
C GLU A 136 -2.26 6.68 18.02
N GLY A 137 -1.28 6.59 17.11
CA GLY A 137 -0.07 7.41 17.12
C GLY A 137 1.11 6.69 17.76
N PHE A 138 2.29 7.26 17.57
CA PHE A 138 3.46 6.86 18.35
C PHE A 138 3.30 7.44 19.75
N SER A 139 3.22 6.60 20.77
CA SER A 139 3.33 7.05 22.15
C SER A 139 4.64 7.83 22.26
N ARG A 140 4.57 9.16 22.47
CA ARG A 140 5.78 9.92 22.78
C ARG A 140 6.33 9.39 24.11
N PRO A 141 7.63 9.08 24.19
CA PRO A 141 8.25 8.74 25.47
C PRO A 141 8.18 9.91 26.46
#